data_AF-A0ABD5TM43-F1
#
_entry.id   AF-A0ABD5TM43-F1
#
_cell.length_a   1.000
_cell.length_b   1.000
_cell.length_c   1.000
_cell.angle_alpha   90.00
_cell.angle_beta   90.00
_cell.angle_gamma   90.00
#
_symmetry.space_group_name_H-M   'P 1'
#
loop_
_entity.id
_entity.type
_entity.pdbx_description
1 polymer ?
#
loop_
_entity_poly.entity_id
_entity_poly.type
_entity_poly.pdbx_seq_one_letter_code
_entity_poly.pdbx_strand_id
1 'polypeptide(L)'
;MSRSESERGGRPGLTGSDALPSWAHRVIVSGVVSYFVVLGFAVVTGDDVAFLVANVLFGLIAIGFGVVILRRTAGERSPLAAGGASFVVGGVLQFAWIATGQSVFDSLASLAVFAGVGLYFYSVWYAE
;
A
#
# COMPACT_ATOMS: atom_id res chain seq x y z
N MET A 1 -49.04 35.58 12.26
CA MET A 1 -47.75 36.22 11.89
C MET A 1 -46.68 35.66 12.82
N SER A 2 -46.02 34.56 12.43
CA SER A 2 -44.68 34.17 12.90
C SER A 2 -44.25 32.94 12.10
N ARG A 3 -43.46 33.18 11.05
CA ARG A 3 -42.93 32.19 10.12
C ARG A 3 -41.51 32.64 9.77
N SER A 4 -40.54 32.17 10.56
CA SER A 4 -39.09 32.19 10.34
C SER A 4 -38.50 31.81 11.70
N GLU A 5 -37.90 30.63 11.88
CA GLU A 5 -36.49 30.43 11.57
C GLU A 5 -36.26 28.98 11.13
N SER A 6 -36.33 28.83 9.82
CA SER A 6 -35.72 27.75 9.06
C SER A 6 -34.23 28.11 8.89
N GLU A 7 -33.42 27.82 9.89
CA GLU A 7 -31.96 27.72 9.75
C GLU A 7 -31.58 26.34 10.32
N ARG A 8 -31.73 25.26 9.55
CA ARG A 8 -30.67 24.79 8.64
C ARG A 8 -29.27 25.09 9.18
N GLY A 9 -28.99 24.62 10.40
CA GLY A 9 -27.64 24.28 10.84
C GLY A 9 -27.06 23.28 9.84
N GLY A 10 -26.31 23.81 8.89
CA GLY A 10 -25.64 23.06 7.84
C GLY A 10 -24.85 21.93 8.47
N ARG A 11 -25.11 20.71 7.99
CA ARG A 11 -24.21 19.58 8.18
C ARG A 11 -22.79 20.08 7.91
N PRO A 12 -21.84 19.94 8.86
CA PRO A 12 -20.45 20.17 8.55
C PRO A 12 -20.13 19.33 7.32
N GLY A 13 -19.81 20.01 6.23
CA GLY A 13 -19.39 19.36 5.01
C GLY A 13 -18.24 18.43 5.37
N LEU A 14 -18.39 17.17 5.02
CA LEU A 14 -17.27 16.24 4.88
C LEU A 14 -16.39 16.81 3.75
N THR A 15 -15.56 17.80 4.07
CA THR A 15 -14.51 18.24 3.16
C THR A 15 -13.54 17.08 3.08
N GLY A 16 -13.57 16.37 1.94
CA GLY A 16 -12.79 15.17 1.67
C GLY A 16 -11.28 15.40 1.63
N SER A 17 -10.69 15.76 2.76
CA SER A 17 -9.24 15.90 2.96
C SER A 17 -8.53 14.56 3.20
N ASP A 18 -9.28 13.48 3.43
CA ASP A 18 -8.70 12.19 3.84
C ASP A 18 -8.73 11.13 2.72
N ALA A 19 -9.33 11.45 1.58
CA ALA A 19 -9.28 10.61 0.39
C ALA A 19 -7.94 10.81 -0.34
N LEU A 20 -7.25 9.72 -0.68
CA LEU A 20 -6.09 9.79 -1.57
C LEU A 20 -6.52 10.51 -2.85
N PRO A 21 -5.71 11.43 -3.39
CA PRO A 21 -5.96 11.98 -4.70
C PRO A 21 -6.27 10.84 -5.67
N SER A 22 -7.34 10.96 -6.45
CA SER A 22 -7.83 9.88 -7.32
C SER A 22 -6.75 9.32 -8.27
N TRP A 23 -5.75 10.15 -8.59
CA TRP A 23 -4.57 9.73 -9.35
C TRP A 23 -3.68 8.72 -8.61
N ALA A 24 -3.47 8.86 -7.30
CA ALA A 24 -2.61 7.98 -6.52
C ALA A 24 -3.21 6.57 -6.42
N HIS A 25 -4.53 6.49 -6.21
CA HIS A 25 -5.25 5.21 -6.24
C HIS A 25 -5.11 4.54 -7.62
N ARG A 26 -5.33 5.30 -8.71
CA ARG A 26 -5.16 4.78 -10.08
C ARG A 26 -3.73 4.30 -10.34
N VAL A 27 -2.73 5.04 -9.89
CA VAL A 27 -1.31 4.66 -10.03
C VAL A 27 -1.03 3.35 -9.30
N ILE A 28 -1.45 3.21 -8.04
CA ILE A 28 -1.25 1.97 -7.26
C ILE A 28 -1.94 0.80 -7.95
N VAL A 29 -3.21 0.95 -8.34
CA VAL A 29 -3.97 -0.11 -9.03
C VAL A 29 -3.30 -0.47 -10.36
N SER A 30 -2.92 0.53 -11.17
CA SER A 30 -2.22 0.27 -12.44
C SER A 30 -0.87 -0.42 -12.23
N GLY A 31 -0.15 -0.08 -11.16
CA GLY A 31 1.11 -0.71 -10.78
C GLY A 31 0.89 -2.17 -10.42
N VAL A 32 -0.11 -2.46 -9.58
CA VAL A 32 -0.47 -3.83 -9.19
C VAL A 32 -0.89 -4.66 -10.40
N VAL A 33 -1.74 -4.13 -11.29
CA VAL A 33 -2.14 -4.82 -12.52
C VAL A 33 -0.93 -5.09 -13.40
N SER A 34 -0.07 -4.09 -13.60
CA SER A 34 1.16 -4.22 -14.40
C SER A 34 2.09 -5.28 -13.82
N TYR A 35 2.26 -5.31 -12.49
CA TYR A 35 3.03 -6.33 -11.79
C TYR A 35 2.52 -7.75 -12.11
N PHE A 36 1.20 -8.00 -11.99
CA PHE A 36 0.65 -9.32 -12.28
C PHE A 36 0.76 -9.71 -13.76
N VAL A 37 0.63 -8.75 -14.68
CA VAL A 37 0.84 -9.00 -16.11
C VAL A 37 2.29 -9.41 -16.40
N VAL A 38 3.25 -8.66 -15.87
CA VAL A 38 4.69 -8.95 -16.06
C VAL A 38 5.08 -10.26 -15.38
N LEU A 39 4.61 -10.50 -14.16
CA LEU A 39 4.85 -11.75 -13.45
C LEU A 39 4.27 -12.96 -14.21
N GLY A 40 3.02 -12.84 -14.67
CA GLY A 40 2.38 -13.90 -15.45
C GLY A 40 3.14 -14.19 -16.74
N PHE A 41 3.60 -13.15 -17.44
CA PHE A 41 4.47 -13.30 -18.60
C PHE A 41 5.76 -14.04 -18.22
N ALA A 42 6.48 -13.59 -17.19
CA ALA A 42 7.73 -14.18 -16.75
C ALA A 42 7.60 -15.67 -16.38
N VAL A 43 6.51 -16.04 -15.70
CA VAL A 43 6.21 -17.44 -15.32
C VAL A 43 5.93 -18.30 -16.55
N VAL A 44 5.22 -17.77 -17.55
CA VAL A 44 4.87 -18.51 -18.77
C VAL A 44 6.09 -18.68 -19.69
N THR A 45 6.93 -17.66 -19.81
CA THR A 45 8.07 -17.66 -20.74
C THR A 45 9.37 -18.17 -20.10
N GLY A 46 9.46 -18.19 -18.78
CA GLY A 46 10.71 -18.45 -18.07
C GLY A 46 11.75 -17.33 -18.24
N ASP A 47 11.29 -16.11 -18.55
CA ASP A 47 12.16 -14.96 -18.80
C ASP A 47 12.66 -14.35 -17.47
N ASP A 48 13.96 -14.54 -17.20
CA ASP A 48 14.63 -14.03 -16.00
C ASP A 48 14.58 -12.49 -15.91
N VAL A 49 14.63 -11.78 -17.04
CA VAL A 49 14.56 -10.32 -17.08
C VAL A 49 13.15 -9.87 -16.71
N ALA A 50 12.12 -10.53 -17.23
CA ALA A 50 10.74 -10.24 -16.85
C ALA A 50 10.50 -10.52 -15.36
N PHE A 51 11.09 -11.59 -14.82
CA PHE A 51 11.05 -11.89 -13.39
C PHE A 51 11.70 -10.78 -12.56
N LEU A 52 12.86 -10.27 -12.98
CA LEU A 52 13.52 -9.15 -12.32
C LEU A 52 12.67 -7.89 -12.35
N VAL A 53 12.06 -7.56 -13.50
CA VAL A 53 11.15 -6.40 -13.62
C VAL A 53 9.94 -6.54 -12.70
N ALA A 54 9.33 -7.72 -12.62
CA ALA A 54 8.22 -7.98 -11.69
C ALA A 54 8.64 -7.74 -10.24
N ASN A 55 9.83 -8.20 -9.83
CA ASN A 55 10.36 -7.99 -8.49
C ASN A 55 10.63 -6.51 -8.18
N VAL A 56 11.15 -5.75 -9.14
CA VAL A 56 11.32 -4.29 -8.99
C VAL A 56 9.97 -3.61 -8.82
N LEU A 57 8.98 -3.93 -9.66
CA LEU A 57 7.63 -3.38 -9.56
C LEU A 57 7.00 -3.69 -8.20
N PHE A 58 7.12 -4.93 -7.73
CA PHE A 58 6.63 -5.34 -6.42
C PHE A 58 7.23 -4.50 -5.29
N GLY A 59 8.56 -4.35 -5.27
CA GLY A 59 9.25 -3.53 -4.28
C GLY A 59 8.78 -2.07 -4.28
N LEU A 60 8.62 -1.47 -5.46
CA LEU A 60 8.10 -0.10 -5.60
C LEU A 60 6.67 0.05 -5.10
N ILE A 61 5.80 -0.91 -5.41
CA ILE A 61 4.40 -0.90 -4.95
C ILE A 61 4.36 -1.03 -3.44
N ALA A 62 5.12 -1.95 -2.85
CA ALA A 62 5.20 -2.15 -1.41
C ALA A 62 5.65 -0.87 -0.69
N ILE A 63 6.74 -0.24 -1.15
CA ILE A 63 7.21 1.03 -0.58
C ILE A 63 6.16 2.13 -0.74
N GLY A 64 5.60 2.29 -1.95
CA GLY A 64 4.61 3.32 -2.23
C GLY A 64 3.36 3.19 -1.35
N PHE A 65 2.85 1.96 -1.23
CA PHE A 65 1.69 1.67 -0.39
C PHE A 65 1.99 1.89 1.10
N GLY A 66 3.14 1.40 1.58
CA GLY A 66 3.56 1.60 2.96
C GLY A 66 3.76 3.07 3.34
N VAL A 67 4.39 3.87 2.46
CA VAL A 67 4.56 5.32 2.66
C VAL A 67 3.21 6.04 2.71
N VAL A 68 2.27 5.67 1.84
CA VAL A 68 0.91 6.23 1.85
C VAL A 68 0.21 5.94 3.16
N ILE A 69 0.32 4.71 3.68
CA ILE A 69 -0.25 4.34 4.99
C ILE A 69 0.40 5.16 6.11
N LEU A 70 1.73 5.19 6.17
CA LEU A 70 2.46 5.90 7.23
C LEU A 70 2.16 7.40 7.26
N ARG A 71 1.92 8.01 6.09
CA ARG A 71 1.51 9.42 6.00
C ARG A 71 0.12 9.65 6.56
N ARG A 72 -0.80 8.69 6.41
CA ARG A 72 -2.17 8.77 6.95
C ARG A 72 -2.21 8.54 8.45
N THR A 73 -1.30 7.73 8.97
CA THR A 73 -1.21 7.42 10.41
C THR A 73 -0.14 8.24 11.13
N ALA A 74 0.28 9.38 10.55
CA ALA A 74 1.39 10.15 11.07
C ALA A 74 1.06 10.67 12.49
N GLY A 75 1.79 10.19 13.49
CA GLY A 75 1.60 10.57 14.91
C GLY A 75 0.79 9.59 15.74
N GLU A 76 0.20 8.55 15.12
CA GLU A 76 -0.62 7.56 15.82
C GLU A 76 0.09 6.22 15.95
N ARG A 77 0.08 5.63 17.16
CA ARG A 77 0.48 4.24 17.36
C ARG A 77 -0.71 3.34 17.05
N SER A 78 -0.85 2.95 15.79
CA SER A 78 -1.94 2.08 15.33
C SER A 78 -1.40 0.81 14.63
N PRO A 79 -2.18 -0.30 14.61
CA PRO A 79 -1.86 -1.47 13.81
C PRO A 79 -1.65 -1.14 12.33
N LEU A 80 -2.40 -0.16 11.82
CA LEU A 80 -2.27 0.34 10.46
C LEU A 80 -0.89 0.98 10.22
N ALA A 81 -0.38 1.78 11.16
CA ALA A 81 0.97 2.36 11.07
C ALA A 81 2.05 1.26 11.04
N ALA A 82 1.91 0.24 11.89
CA ALA A 82 2.81 -0.91 11.88
C ALA A 82 2.74 -1.66 10.54
N GLY A 83 1.56 -1.85 9.97
CA GLY A 83 1.39 -2.45 8.65
C GLY A 83 2.07 -1.65 7.54
N GLY A 84 1.94 -0.32 7.57
CA GLY A 84 2.64 0.59 6.66
C GLY A 84 4.16 0.47 6.75
N ALA A 85 4.71 0.42 7.97
CA ALA A 85 6.13 0.19 8.19
C ALA A 85 6.60 -1.17 7.66
N SER A 86 5.82 -2.23 7.91
CA SER A 86 6.12 -3.58 7.39
C SER A 86 6.17 -3.62 5.87
N PHE A 87 5.27 -2.92 5.16
CA PHE A 87 5.34 -2.81 3.70
C PHE A 87 6.61 -2.10 3.21
N VAL A 88 7.00 -0.99 3.86
CA VAL A 88 8.24 -0.28 3.50
C VAL A 88 9.46 -1.17 3.72
N VAL A 89 9.55 -1.81 4.88
CA VAL A 89 10.63 -2.76 5.20
C VAL A 89 10.67 -3.89 4.17
N GLY A 90 9.52 -4.47 3.83
CA GLY A 90 9.42 -5.54 2.84
C GLY A 90 9.90 -5.11 1.46
N GLY A 91 9.49 -3.93 0.99
CA GLY A 91 9.94 -3.40 -0.30
C GLY A 91 11.44 -3.07 -0.32
N VAL A 92 12.00 -2.53 0.77
CA VAL A 92 13.46 -2.29 0.88
C VAL A 92 14.24 -3.60 0.88
N LEU A 93 13.75 -4.62 1.59
CA LEU A 93 14.35 -5.95 1.59
C LEU A 93 14.30 -6.61 0.21
N GLN A 94 13.25 -6.35 -0.59
CA GLN A 94 13.20 -6.82 -1.98
C GLN A 94 14.37 -6.25 -2.81
N PHE A 95 14.68 -4.97 -2.65
CA PHE A 95 15.84 -4.36 -3.31
C PHE A 95 17.17 -4.90 -2.76
N ALA A 96 17.24 -5.20 -1.45
CA ALA A 96 18.41 -5.84 -0.87
C ALA A 96 18.64 -7.25 -1.46
N TRP A 97 17.57 -8.02 -1.69
CA TRP A 97 17.64 -9.30 -2.40
C TRP A 97 18.14 -9.11 -3.84
N ILE A 98 17.57 -8.17 -4.60
CA ILE A 98 18.02 -7.88 -5.97
C ILE A 98 19.51 -7.53 -6.02
N ALA A 99 19.99 -6.73 -5.06
CA ALA A 99 21.37 -6.27 -5.03
C ALA A 99 22.37 -7.35 -4.60
N THR A 100 21.96 -8.29 -3.74
CA THR A 100 22.88 -9.24 -3.10
C THR A 100 22.70 -10.70 -3.53
N GLY A 101 21.55 -11.04 -4.11
CA GLY A 101 21.16 -12.41 -4.45
C GLY A 101 20.90 -13.32 -3.24
N GLN A 102 20.91 -12.81 -2.01
CA GLN A 102 20.73 -13.65 -0.81
C GLN A 102 19.26 -13.95 -0.53
N SER A 103 18.89 -15.23 -0.58
CA SER A 103 17.52 -15.72 -0.36
C SER A 103 16.89 -15.33 0.99
N VAL A 104 17.72 -15.03 2.00
CA VAL A 104 17.25 -14.52 3.30
C VAL A 104 16.47 -13.22 3.13
N PHE A 105 16.92 -12.31 2.27
CA PHE A 105 16.23 -11.03 2.07
C PHE A 105 14.88 -11.21 1.38
N ASP A 106 14.76 -12.15 0.44
CA ASP A 106 13.49 -12.48 -0.22
C ASP A 106 12.46 -13.07 0.76
N SER A 107 12.92 -13.98 1.63
CA SER A 107 12.08 -14.57 2.69
C SER A 107 11.62 -13.51 3.69
N LEU A 108 12.51 -12.62 4.12
CA LEU A 108 12.17 -11.53 5.04
C LEU A 108 11.27 -10.48 4.37
N ALA A 109 11.48 -10.19 3.09
CA ALA A 109 10.63 -9.28 2.31
C ALA A 109 9.19 -9.82 2.26
N SER A 110 9.05 -11.09 1.89
CA SER A 110 7.76 -11.79 1.85
C SER A 110 7.07 -11.79 3.22
N LEU A 111 7.80 -12.10 4.30
CA LEU A 111 7.26 -12.07 5.66
C LEU A 111 6.81 -10.66 6.07
N ALA A 112 7.60 -9.64 5.76
CA ALA A 112 7.27 -8.26 6.06
C ALA A 112 6.03 -7.77 5.29
N VAL A 113 5.94 -8.09 3.99
CA VAL A 113 4.74 -7.78 3.20
C VAL A 113 3.52 -8.52 3.74
N PHE A 114 3.66 -9.81 4.07
CA PHE A 114 2.57 -10.59 4.66
C PHE A 114 2.09 -10.01 5.99
N ALA A 115 3.01 -9.61 6.87
CA ALA A 115 2.67 -8.91 8.12
C ALA A 115 1.97 -7.58 7.85
N GLY A 116 2.45 -6.81 6.84
CA GLY A 116 1.84 -5.56 6.40
C GLY A 116 0.38 -5.74 5.97
N VAL A 117 0.13 -6.74 5.12
CA VAL A 117 -1.22 -7.12 4.66
C VAL A 117 -2.10 -7.55 5.83
N GLY A 118 -1.59 -8.41 6.71
CA GLY A 118 -2.32 -8.90 7.88
C GLY A 118 -2.72 -7.77 8.83
N LEU A 119 -1.80 -6.85 9.12
CA LEU A 119 -2.07 -5.68 9.96
C LEU A 119 -3.05 -4.70 9.30
N TYR A 120 -2.95 -4.50 7.99
CA TYR A 120 -3.93 -3.71 7.23
C TYR A 120 -5.34 -4.30 7.37
N PHE A 121 -5.52 -5.60 7.08
CA PHE A 121 -6.82 -6.25 7.22
C PHE A 121 -7.34 -6.24 8.66
N TYR A 122 -6.46 -6.48 9.64
CA TYR A 122 -6.82 -6.39 11.05
C TYR A 122 -7.36 -4.99 11.39
N SER A 123 -6.69 -3.94 10.92
CA SER A 123 -7.13 -2.57 11.17
C SER A 123 -8.48 -2.26 10.52
N VAL A 124 -8.71 -2.72 9.29
CA VAL A 124 -9.99 -2.51 8.57
C VAL A 124 -11.14 -3.26 9.24
N TRP A 125 -10.88 -4.43 9.84
CA TRP A 125 -11.95 -5.28 10.38
C TRP A 125 -12.24 -5.04 11.88
N TYR A 126 -11.23 -4.63 12.66
CA TYR A 126 -11.32 -4.59 14.11
C TYR A 126 -10.91 -3.26 14.75
N ALA A 127 -10.31 -2.33 13.99
CA ALA A 127 -9.85 -1.05 14.52
C ALA A 127 -10.67 0.16 14.04
N GLU A 128 -11.81 -0.10 13.36
CA GLU A 128 -12.90 0.86 13.20
C GLU A 128 -13.83 0.87 14.43
#